data_AF-A0A4Y8SYL3-F1
#
_entry.id   AF-A0A4Y8SYL3-F1
#
_cell.length_a   1.000
_cell.length_b   1.000
_cell.length_c   1.000
_cell.angle_alpha   90.00
_cell.angle_beta   90.00
_cell.angle_gamma   90.00
#
_symmetry.space_group_name_H-M   'P 1'
#
loop_
_entity.id
_entity.type
_entity.pdbx_description
1 polymer ?
#
loop_
_entity_poly.entity_id
_entity_poly.type
_entity_poly.pdbx_seq_one_letter_code
_entity_poly.pdbx_strand_id
1 'polypeptide(L)'
;MKSLKDLFKRNARPQFPIQDTKELSSKEVDYLILDLRVKNEDRKILDLPEPVKEFGDLITEKLVNKLMYDIQFSELEITILNGFYRDVNVSFIEFLLLTDLIHYEEPNKIIADLQIQGYSYIEGIGYLRFRNYY
;
A
#
# COMPACT_ATOMS: atom_id res chain seq x y z
N MET A 1 -10.09 25.56 -13.03
CA MET A 1 -9.85 24.12 -12.82
C MET A 1 -10.26 23.77 -11.40
N LYS A 2 -11.04 22.71 -11.17
CA LYS A 2 -11.30 22.20 -9.81
C LYS A 2 -9.99 21.57 -9.31
N SER A 3 -9.52 21.96 -8.13
CA SER A 3 -8.32 21.36 -7.55
C SER A 3 -8.66 20.03 -6.88
N LEU A 4 -7.69 19.12 -6.76
CA LEU A 4 -7.84 17.90 -5.95
C LEU A 4 -8.28 18.24 -4.50
N LYS A 5 -7.81 19.38 -3.96
CA LYS A 5 -8.18 19.92 -2.64
C LYS A 5 -9.67 20.26 -2.50
N ASP A 6 -10.35 20.59 -3.59
CA ASP A 6 -11.80 20.88 -3.58
C ASP A 6 -12.66 19.61 -3.51
N LEU A 7 -12.11 18.46 -3.92
CA LEU A 7 -12.75 17.15 -3.76
C LEU A 7 -12.66 16.66 -2.31
N PHE A 8 -11.51 16.85 -1.65
CA PHE A 8 -11.33 16.52 -0.22
C PHE A 8 -12.34 17.21 0.70
N LYS A 9 -12.69 18.48 0.43
CA LYS A 9 -13.69 19.22 1.23
C LYS A 9 -15.11 18.67 1.14
N ARG A 10 -15.40 17.82 0.13
CA ARG A 10 -16.75 17.26 -0.13
C ARG A 10 -16.89 15.82 0.34
N ASN A 11 -15.77 15.14 0.57
CA ASN A 11 -15.74 13.73 0.88
C ASN A 11 -15.69 13.52 2.40
N ALA A 12 -16.46 12.56 2.90
CA ALA A 12 -16.38 12.15 4.30
C ALA A 12 -15.07 11.38 4.49
N ARG A 13 -14.29 11.77 5.51
CA ARG A 13 -13.09 11.03 5.90
C ARG A 13 -13.52 9.77 6.67
N PRO A 14 -12.99 8.58 6.34
CA PRO A 14 -13.32 7.38 7.07
C PRO A 14 -12.76 7.40 8.49
N GLN A 15 -13.41 6.62 9.37
CA GLN A 15 -12.87 6.33 10.68
C GLN A 15 -11.76 5.29 10.57
N PHE A 16 -10.60 5.61 11.16
CA PHE A 16 -9.46 4.69 11.25
C PHE A 16 -9.38 4.08 12.65
N PRO A 17 -8.85 2.85 12.80
CA PRO A 17 -8.46 1.94 11.73
C PRO A 17 -9.67 1.31 11.02
N ILE A 18 -9.61 1.25 9.69
CA ILE A 18 -10.60 0.57 8.85
C ILE A 18 -10.53 -0.93 9.13
N GLN A 19 -11.65 -1.54 9.49
CA GLN A 19 -11.75 -3.00 9.72
C GLN A 19 -12.18 -3.74 8.46
N ASP A 20 -13.19 -3.22 7.75
CA ASP A 20 -13.67 -3.76 6.49
C ASP A 20 -13.92 -2.61 5.50
N THR A 21 -13.36 -2.71 4.30
CA THR A 21 -13.55 -1.72 3.24
C THR A 21 -14.97 -1.73 2.68
N LYS A 22 -15.75 -2.82 2.86
CA LYS A 22 -17.14 -2.91 2.41
C LYS A 22 -18.11 -2.09 3.25
N GLU A 23 -17.72 -1.72 4.46
CA GLU A 23 -18.53 -0.86 5.34
C GLU A 23 -18.40 0.62 5.02
N LEU A 24 -17.46 0.98 4.12
CA LEU A 24 -17.20 2.36 3.74
C LEU A 24 -18.31 2.88 2.81
N SER A 25 -18.74 4.11 3.07
CA SER A 25 -19.58 4.84 2.13
C SER A 25 -18.79 5.19 0.86
N SER A 26 -19.51 5.43 -0.26
CA SER A 26 -18.89 5.86 -1.52
C SER A 26 -18.03 7.12 -1.37
N LYS A 27 -18.44 8.05 -0.50
CA LYS A 27 -17.66 9.27 -0.23
C LYS A 27 -16.35 8.98 0.51
N GLU A 28 -16.34 7.99 1.39
CA GLU A 28 -15.13 7.56 2.09
C GLU A 28 -14.18 6.81 1.16
N VAL A 29 -14.72 5.98 0.26
CA VAL A 29 -13.95 5.35 -0.82
C VAL A 29 -13.32 6.41 -1.74
N ASP A 30 -14.09 7.40 -2.18
CA ASP A 30 -13.59 8.52 -3.00
C ASP A 30 -12.50 9.32 -2.27
N TYR A 31 -12.65 9.53 -0.96
CA TYR A 31 -11.62 10.14 -0.12
C TYR A 31 -10.32 9.33 -0.15
N LEU A 32 -10.39 8.02 0.12
CA LEU A 32 -9.20 7.16 0.17
C LEU A 32 -8.47 7.10 -1.17
N ILE A 33 -9.20 6.92 -2.28
CA ILE A 33 -8.60 6.87 -3.62
C ILE A 33 -7.81 8.17 -3.91
N LEU A 34 -8.43 9.30 -3.63
CA LEU A 34 -7.82 10.61 -3.85
C LEU A 34 -6.58 10.81 -2.99
N ASP A 35 -6.67 10.49 -1.70
CA ASP A 35 -5.60 10.67 -0.74
C ASP A 35 -4.40 9.76 -0.98
N LEU A 36 -4.65 8.48 -1.30
CA LEU A 36 -3.60 7.54 -1.69
C LEU A 36 -2.81 8.03 -2.91
N ARG A 37 -3.51 8.52 -3.94
CA ARG A 37 -2.87 9.09 -5.13
C ARG A 37 -2.01 10.31 -4.79
N VAL A 38 -2.52 11.24 -3.98
CA VAL A 38 -1.78 12.43 -3.57
C VAL A 38 -0.53 12.05 -2.77
N LYS A 39 -0.67 11.18 -1.76
CA LYS A 39 0.47 10.70 -0.95
C LYS A 39 1.54 10.01 -1.79
N ASN A 40 1.13 9.29 -2.83
CA ASN A 40 2.07 8.63 -3.72
C ASN A 40 2.80 9.61 -4.65
N GLU A 41 2.11 10.61 -5.20
CA GLU A 41 2.75 11.68 -5.97
C GLU A 41 3.72 12.50 -5.10
N ASP A 42 3.34 12.82 -3.86
CA ASP A 42 4.22 13.48 -2.89
C ASP A 42 5.45 12.60 -2.59
N ARG A 43 5.32 11.27 -2.56
CA ARG A 43 6.45 10.34 -2.37
C ARG A 43 7.43 10.38 -3.54
N LYS A 44 6.96 10.50 -4.78
CA LYS A 44 7.81 10.47 -5.98
C LYS A 44 8.81 11.62 -6.04
N ILE A 45 8.42 12.78 -5.52
CA ILE A 45 9.26 13.98 -5.48
C ILE A 45 10.27 13.99 -4.33
N LEU A 46 10.18 13.04 -3.39
CA LEU A 46 11.17 12.87 -2.33
C LEU A 46 12.43 12.19 -2.87
N ASP A 47 13.57 12.47 -2.22
CA ASP A 47 14.83 11.78 -2.46
C ASP A 47 14.84 10.41 -1.77
N LEU A 48 14.09 9.47 -2.35
CA LEU A 48 13.96 8.08 -1.91
C LEU A 48 14.64 7.14 -2.90
N PRO A 49 15.17 5.98 -2.46
CA PRO A 49 15.67 4.95 -3.36
C PRO A 49 14.60 4.49 -4.35
N GLU A 50 15.01 4.18 -5.58
CA GLU A 50 14.09 3.79 -6.66
C GLU A 50 13.18 2.60 -6.28
N PRO A 51 13.67 1.51 -5.63
CA PRO A 51 12.79 0.41 -5.21
C PRO A 51 11.69 0.85 -4.22
N VAL A 52 11.94 1.88 -3.42
CA VAL A 52 10.94 2.43 -2.47
C VAL A 52 9.86 3.21 -3.21
N LYS A 53 10.22 3.90 -4.29
CA LYS A 53 9.28 4.60 -5.17
C LYS A 53 8.43 3.60 -5.95
N GLU A 54 9.06 2.59 -6.56
CA GLU A 54 8.39 1.50 -7.29
C GLU A 54 7.42 0.75 -6.38
N PHE A 55 7.84 0.36 -5.18
CA PHE A 55 6.95 -0.25 -4.19
C PHE A 55 5.74 0.64 -3.88
N GLY A 56 5.97 1.94 -3.72
CA GLY A 56 4.90 2.93 -3.49
C GLY A 56 3.88 2.99 -4.61
N ASP A 57 4.34 2.98 -5.87
CA ASP A 57 3.48 2.96 -7.04
C ASP A 57 2.64 1.69 -7.11
N LEU A 58 3.29 0.53 -7.02
CA LEU A 58 2.63 -0.77 -7.12
C LEU A 58 1.57 -0.97 -6.03
N ILE A 59 1.89 -0.63 -4.77
CA ILE A 59 0.93 -0.81 -3.69
C ILE A 59 -0.21 0.21 -3.79
N THR A 60 0.08 1.46 -4.16
CA THR A 60 -0.96 2.48 -4.34
C THR A 60 -1.94 2.08 -5.43
N GLU A 61 -1.43 1.65 -6.58
CA GLU A 61 -2.25 1.17 -7.69
C GLU A 61 -3.14 0.00 -7.27
N LYS A 62 -2.57 -0.99 -6.55
CA LYS A 62 -3.32 -2.15 -6.07
C LYS A 62 -4.47 -1.74 -5.14
N LEU A 63 -4.22 -0.92 -4.12
CA LEU A 63 -5.27 -0.50 -3.17
C LEU A 63 -6.33 0.36 -3.88
N VAL A 64 -5.93 1.28 -4.77
CA VAL A 64 -6.85 2.12 -5.54
C VAL A 64 -7.75 1.27 -6.45
N ASN A 65 -7.19 0.31 -7.17
CA ASN A 65 -7.97 -0.57 -8.04
C ASN A 65 -8.99 -1.38 -7.24
N LYS A 66 -8.59 -1.94 -6.09
CA LYS A 66 -9.53 -2.69 -5.25
C LYS A 66 -10.66 -1.81 -4.70
N LEU A 67 -10.36 -0.57 -4.28
CA LEU A 67 -11.37 0.41 -3.87
C LEU A 67 -12.32 0.78 -5.02
N MET A 68 -11.79 1.04 -6.21
CA MET A 68 -12.58 1.43 -7.39
C MET A 68 -13.56 0.34 -7.85
N TYR A 69 -13.16 -0.92 -7.71
CA TYR A 69 -13.93 -2.07 -8.20
C TYR A 69 -14.62 -2.86 -7.09
N ASP A 70 -14.68 -2.32 -5.86
CA ASP A 70 -15.28 -2.96 -4.68
C ASP A 70 -14.77 -4.40 -4.44
N ILE A 71 -13.46 -4.59 -4.66
CA ILE A 71 -12.81 -5.88 -4.47
C ILE A 71 -12.38 -5.99 -3.00
N GLN A 72 -12.78 -7.09 -2.36
CA GLN A 72 -12.46 -7.35 -0.95
C GLN A 72 -10.95 -7.35 -0.69
N PHE A 73 -10.54 -6.62 0.35
CA PHE A 73 -9.17 -6.58 0.83
C PHE A 73 -8.88 -7.80 1.71
N SER A 74 -7.66 -8.32 1.62
CA SER A 74 -7.08 -9.24 2.60
C SER A 74 -6.73 -8.49 3.88
N GLU A 75 -6.56 -9.22 4.98
CA GLU A 75 -6.09 -8.66 6.26
C GLU A 75 -4.76 -7.91 6.11
N LEU A 76 -3.86 -8.45 5.28
CA LEU A 76 -2.58 -7.84 4.96
C LEU A 76 -2.78 -6.49 4.25
N GLU A 77 -3.61 -6.44 3.21
CA GLU A 77 -3.91 -5.19 2.49
C GLU A 77 -4.64 -4.17 3.37
N ILE A 78 -5.52 -4.58 4.27
CA ILE A 78 -6.15 -3.70 5.27
C ILE A 78 -5.10 -3.13 6.22
N THR A 79 -4.13 -3.96 6.63
CA THR A 79 -3.03 -3.51 7.50
C THR A 79 -2.14 -2.51 6.78
N ILE A 80 -1.82 -2.76 5.51
CA ILE A 80 -1.07 -1.81 4.66
C ILE A 80 -1.85 -0.50 4.52
N LEU A 81 -3.13 -0.57 4.13
CA LEU A 81 -4.00 0.59 3.96
C LEU A 81 -3.99 1.44 5.23
N ASN A 82 -4.30 0.85 6.39
CA ASN A 82 -4.25 1.55 7.66
C ASN A 82 -2.86 2.11 7.98
N GLY A 83 -1.80 1.41 7.59
CA GLY A 83 -0.42 1.86 7.74
C GLY A 83 -0.09 3.16 7.00
N PHE A 84 -0.72 3.44 5.85
CA PHE A 84 -0.59 4.74 5.16
C PHE A 84 -1.17 5.93 5.96
N TYR A 85 -2.05 5.65 6.93
CA TYR A 85 -2.77 6.63 7.72
C TYR A 85 -2.40 6.62 9.21
N ARG A 86 -1.52 5.71 9.64
CA ARG A 86 -0.85 5.81 10.93
C ARG A 86 0.23 6.88 10.82
N ASP A 87 0.41 7.71 11.86
CA ASP A 87 1.50 8.70 11.99
C ASP A 87 2.90 8.07 12.12
N VAL A 88 3.06 6.82 11.67
CA VAL A 88 4.31 6.08 11.71
C VAL A 88 4.88 6.13 10.31
N ASN A 89 6.03 6.79 10.17
CA ASN A 89 6.81 6.82 8.92
C ASN A 89 6.81 5.44 8.26
N VAL A 90 6.75 5.42 6.93
CA VAL A 90 6.74 4.26 6.00
C VAL A 90 7.81 3.19 6.29
N SER A 91 8.72 3.45 7.23
CA SER A 91 9.74 2.60 7.86
C SER A 91 9.27 1.26 8.46
N PHE A 92 7.98 0.92 8.41
CA PHE A 92 7.41 -0.27 9.07
C PHE A 92 7.20 -1.47 8.13
N ILE A 93 7.42 -1.35 6.82
CA ILE A 93 7.28 -2.46 5.86
C ILE A 93 8.66 -2.83 5.31
N GLU A 94 9.04 -4.10 5.48
CA GLU A 94 10.14 -4.72 4.74
C GLU A 94 9.58 -5.38 3.50
N PHE A 95 10.24 -5.21 2.35
CA PHE A 95 9.78 -5.77 1.09
C PHE A 95 10.94 -6.25 0.20
N LEU A 96 10.62 -7.20 -0.68
CA LEU A 96 11.41 -7.55 -1.85
C LEU A 96 10.47 -7.56 -3.06
N LEU A 97 10.75 -6.73 -4.06
CA LEU A 97 9.93 -6.67 -5.28
C LEU A 97 10.15 -7.90 -6.15
N LEU A 98 9.14 -8.28 -6.95
CA LEU A 98 9.31 -9.31 -7.97
C LEU A 98 10.38 -8.95 -8.99
N THR A 99 10.49 -7.66 -9.32
CA THR A 99 11.52 -7.09 -10.20
C THR A 99 12.93 -7.22 -9.62
N ASP A 100 13.08 -7.18 -8.29
CA ASP A 100 14.36 -7.45 -7.63
C ASP A 100 14.66 -8.95 -7.58
N LEU A 101 13.63 -9.78 -7.36
CA LEU A 101 13.76 -11.23 -7.17
C LEU A 101 14.35 -11.94 -8.41
N ILE A 102 14.04 -11.46 -9.61
CA ILE A 102 14.56 -12.04 -10.86
C ILE A 102 16.08 -11.92 -11.02
N HIS A 103 16.73 -11.06 -10.24
CA HIS A 103 18.18 -10.85 -10.30
C HIS A 103 18.98 -11.84 -9.44
N TYR A 104 18.32 -12.68 -8.65
CA TYR A 104 18.99 -13.71 -7.85
C TYR A 104 19.24 -14.99 -8.67
N GLU A 105 20.39 -15.62 -8.46
CA GLU A 105 20.76 -16.88 -9.14
C GLU A 105 19.83 -18.05 -8.77
N GLU A 106 19.36 -18.10 -7.51
CA GLU A 106 18.49 -19.15 -6.98
C GLU A 106 17.17 -18.56 -6.42
N PRO A 107 16.26 -18.02 -7.26
CA PRO A 107 15.07 -17.30 -6.79
C PRO A 107 14.14 -18.16 -5.93
N ASN A 108 14.03 -19.46 -6.23
CA ASN A 108 13.22 -20.39 -5.44
C ASN A 108 13.74 -20.57 -4.00
N LYS A 109 15.05 -20.50 -3.81
CA LYS A 109 15.67 -20.57 -2.48
C LYS A 109 15.40 -19.30 -1.69
N ILE A 110 15.52 -18.14 -2.34
CA ILE A 110 15.17 -16.85 -1.74
C ILE A 110 13.70 -16.82 -1.31
N ILE A 111 12.78 -17.31 -2.16
CA ILE A 111 11.36 -17.42 -1.81
C ILE A 111 11.15 -18.29 -0.56
N ALA A 112 11.80 -19.46 -0.50
CA ALA A 112 11.71 -20.35 0.65
C ALA A 112 12.22 -19.66 1.94
N ASP A 113 13.36 -18.96 1.86
CA ASP A 113 13.94 -18.23 2.98
C ASP A 113 13.04 -17.07 3.44
N LEU A 114 12.40 -16.35 2.52
CA LEU A 114 11.45 -15.29 2.82
C LEU A 114 10.21 -15.84 3.55
N GLN A 115 9.66 -16.96 3.08
CA GLN A 115 8.51 -17.61 3.73
C GLN A 115 8.86 -18.06 5.16
N ILE A 116 10.05 -18.64 5.36
CA ILE A 116 10.54 -19.03 6.70
C ILE A 116 10.68 -17.81 7.61
N GLN A 117 11.08 -16.66 7.07
CA GLN A 117 11.20 -15.40 7.81
C GLN A 117 9.86 -14.68 8.03
N GLY A 118 8.75 -15.26 7.58
CA GLY A 118 7.40 -14.71 7.78
C GLY A 118 7.01 -13.60 6.80
N TYR A 119 7.67 -13.52 5.64
CA TYR A 119 7.20 -12.66 4.56
C TYR A 119 5.97 -13.27 3.89
N SER A 120 4.99 -12.42 3.61
CA SER A 120 3.78 -12.76 2.86
C SER A 120 3.89 -12.30 1.42
N TYR A 121 3.46 -13.14 0.49
CA TYR A 121 3.40 -12.79 -0.92
C TYR A 121 2.20 -11.89 -1.22
N ILE A 122 2.42 -10.81 -1.97
CA ILE A 122 1.39 -10.00 -2.59
C ILE A 122 1.52 -10.07 -4.10
N GLU A 123 0.46 -10.56 -4.73
CA GLU A 123 0.35 -10.69 -6.17
C GLU A 123 0.62 -9.36 -6.89
N GLY A 124 1.50 -9.44 -7.90
CA GLY A 124 1.91 -8.31 -8.72
C GLY A 124 2.91 -7.35 -8.06
N ILE A 125 3.30 -7.60 -6.81
CA ILE A 125 4.20 -6.73 -6.05
C ILE A 125 5.46 -7.48 -5.64
N GLY A 126 5.32 -8.51 -4.81
CA GLY A 126 6.46 -9.20 -4.23
C GLY A 126 6.19 -9.73 -2.83
N TYR A 127 7.24 -9.85 -2.02
CA TYR A 127 7.17 -10.39 -0.67
C TYR A 127 7.32 -9.27 0.33
N LEU A 128 6.48 -9.26 1.37
CA LEU A 128 6.54 -8.23 2.40
C LEU A 128 6.25 -8.72 3.81
N ARG A 129 6.77 -7.99 4.79
CA ARG A 129 6.56 -8.23 6.21
C ARG A 129 6.48 -6.90 6.95
N PHE A 130 5.62 -6.80 7.96
CA PHE A 130 5.63 -5.67 8.86
C PHE A 130 6.73 -5.83 9.91
N ARG A 131 7.47 -4.74 10.18
CA ARG A 131 8.36 -4.66 11.34
C ARG A 131 7.50 -4.59 12.60
N ASN A 132 7.66 -5.58 13.48
CA ASN A 132 7.16 -5.46 14.84
C ASN A 132 8.04 -4.45 15.59
N TYR A 133 7.51 -3.27 15.87
CA TYR A 133 8.08 -2.42 16.92
C TYR A 133 7.68 -3.05 18.26
N TYR A 134 8.61 -3.76 18.90
CA TYR A 134 8.50 -4.12 20.32
C TYR A 134 8.83 -2.90 21.19
#